data_AF-A0A957UJW0-F1
#
_entry.id   AF-A0A957UJW0-F1
#
_cell.length_a   1.000
_cell.length_b   1.000
_cell.length_c   1.000
_cell.angle_alpha   90.00
_cell.angle_beta   90.00
_cell.angle_gamma   90.00
#
_symmetry.space_group_name_H-M   'P 1'
#
loop_
_entity.id
_entity.type
_entity.pdbx_description
1 polymer ?
#
loop_
_entity_poly.entity_id
_entity_poly.type
_entity_poly.pdbx_seq_one_letter_code
_entity_poly.pdbx_strand_id
1 'polypeptide(L)'
;MVKVPFPTGDITNTDPTPLREQFTTEYRQQFRQYWNDTYGWYPSPGKYDIHHILPLSKGGTNDYDNLIPLERGSQHNQFTKWWLSYP
;
A
#
# COMPACT_ATOMS: atom_id res chain seq x y z
N MET A 1 8.54 -34.92 15.01
CA MET A 1 8.55 -33.50 14.59
C MET A 1 9.88 -33.23 13.90
N VAL A 2 9.87 -32.87 12.62
CA VAL A 2 11.10 -32.47 11.91
C VAL A 2 11.30 -30.98 12.16
N LYS A 3 12.43 -30.62 12.76
CA LYS A 3 12.79 -29.23 13.02
C LYS A 3 13.43 -28.69 11.75
N VAL A 4 12.78 -27.74 11.07
CA VAL A 4 13.38 -27.06 9.92
C VAL A 4 14.55 -26.21 10.45
N PRO A 5 15.78 -26.39 9.94
CA PRO A 5 16.93 -25.62 10.40
C PRO A 5 16.76 -24.15 10.00
N PHE A 6 17.21 -23.24 10.86
CA PHE A 6 17.35 -21.83 10.49
C PHE A 6 18.38 -21.71 9.35
N PRO A 7 18.12 -20.91 8.32
CA PRO A 7 19.09 -20.67 7.26
C PRO A 7 20.35 -20.02 7.86
N THR A 8 21.51 -20.51 7.46
CA THR A 8 22.83 -19.97 7.79
C THR A 8 23.31 -19.09 6.64
N GLY A 9 23.80 -17.88 6.94
CA GLY A 9 24.31 -16.90 5.97
C GLY A 9 23.85 -15.49 6.32
N ASP A 10 24.53 -14.48 5.77
CA ASP A 10 24.10 -13.09 5.92
C ASP A 10 22.76 -12.89 5.22
N ILE A 11 21.73 -12.51 5.99
CA ILE A 11 20.46 -12.05 5.44
C ILE A 11 20.65 -10.68 4.79
N THR A 12 21.11 -10.68 3.55
CA THR A 12 21.11 -9.45 2.74
C THR A 12 19.68 -9.23 2.24
N ASN A 13 19.03 -8.19 2.75
CA ASN A 13 17.72 -7.75 2.25
C ASN A 13 17.96 -7.02 0.92
N THR A 14 18.30 -7.79 -0.13
CA THR A 14 18.63 -7.29 -1.46
C THR A 14 17.46 -7.54 -2.39
N ASP A 15 16.29 -6.97 -2.06
CA ASP A 15 15.31 -6.72 -3.11
C ASP A 15 15.62 -5.34 -3.72
N PRO A 16 16.36 -5.27 -4.85
CA PRO A 16 16.77 -4.00 -5.45
C PRO A 16 15.56 -3.23 -6.03
N THR A 17 14.40 -3.88 -6.12
CA THR A 17 13.17 -3.28 -6.64
C THR A 17 12.08 -3.44 -5.60
N PRO A 18 11.90 -2.47 -4.69
CA PRO A 18 10.78 -2.53 -3.77
C PRO A 18 9.49 -2.65 -4.58
N LEU A 19 8.73 -3.73 -4.36
CA LEU A 19 7.41 -3.93 -4.99
C LEU A 19 6.47 -2.73 -4.73
N ARG A 20 6.68 -2.06 -3.59
CA ARG A 20 5.97 -0.85 -3.21
C ARG A 20 6.72 0.36 -3.75
N GLU A 21 6.01 1.16 -4.54
CA GLU A 21 6.48 2.51 -4.79
C GLU A 21 6.64 3.26 -3.48
N GLN A 22 7.73 4.02 -3.38
CA GLN A 22 7.83 5.00 -2.33
C GLN A 22 6.78 6.06 -2.61
N PHE A 23 5.76 6.15 -1.76
CA PHE A 23 4.85 7.27 -1.75
C PHE A 23 5.64 8.52 -1.33
N THR A 24 6.35 9.13 -2.27
CA THR A 24 7.06 10.41 -2.09
C THR A 24 6.05 11.54 -1.98
N THR A 25 6.51 12.75 -1.65
CA THR A 25 5.65 13.94 -1.70
C THR A 25 5.09 14.17 -3.10
N GLU A 26 5.92 13.99 -4.13
CA GLU A 26 5.53 14.15 -5.54
C GLU A 26 4.47 13.12 -5.95
N TYR A 27 4.70 11.84 -5.63
CA TYR A 27 3.72 10.79 -5.92
C TYR A 27 2.36 11.06 -5.28
N ARG A 28 2.36 11.51 -4.01
CA ARG A 28 1.11 11.88 -3.32
C ARG A 28 0.40 13.06 -3.97
N GLN A 29 1.13 14.00 -4.56
CA GLN A 29 0.55 15.12 -5.31
C GLN A 29 -0.05 14.65 -6.63
N GLN A 30 0.64 13.80 -7.38
CA GLN A 30 0.15 13.22 -8.63
C GLN A 30 -1.11 12.38 -8.40
N PHE A 31 -1.11 11.51 -7.39
CA PHE A 31 -2.29 10.72 -7.02
C PHE A 31 -3.47 11.62 -6.59
N ARG A 32 -3.20 12.70 -5.85
CA ARG A 32 -4.24 13.68 -5.48
C ARG A 32 -4.88 14.31 -6.71
N GLN A 33 -4.06 14.72 -7.67
CA GLN A 33 -4.53 15.33 -8.91
C GLN A 33 -5.40 14.34 -9.68
N TYR A 34 -4.89 13.14 -9.94
CA TYR A 34 -5.65 12.06 -10.60
C TYR A 34 -7.01 11.82 -9.94
N TRP A 35 -7.03 11.68 -8.62
CA TRP A 35 -8.25 11.35 -7.89
C TRP A 35 -9.26 12.50 -7.95
N ASN A 36 -8.80 13.75 -7.82
CA ASN A 36 -9.67 14.91 -7.94
C ASN A 36 -10.23 15.08 -9.35
N ASP A 37 -9.42 14.81 -10.38
CA ASP A 37 -9.87 14.84 -11.79
C ASP A 37 -10.86 13.72 -12.10
N THR A 38 -10.69 12.55 -11.47
CA THR A 38 -11.54 11.36 -11.69
C THR A 38 -12.87 11.44 -10.95
N TYR A 39 -12.85 11.91 -9.70
CA TYR A 39 -14.01 11.83 -8.79
C TYR A 39 -14.56 13.20 -8.35
N GLY A 40 -13.90 14.31 -8.71
CA GLY A 40 -14.37 15.67 -8.43
C GLY A 40 -14.17 16.13 -6.98
N TRP A 41 -13.51 15.34 -6.14
CA TRP A 41 -13.19 15.70 -4.76
C TRP A 41 -11.97 14.94 -4.26
N TYR A 42 -11.32 15.45 -3.22
CA TYR A 42 -10.23 14.75 -2.54
C TYR A 42 -10.23 15.05 -1.03
N PRO A 43 -9.97 14.08 -0.14
CA PRO A 43 -10.01 14.30 1.30
C PRO A 43 -8.96 15.31 1.78
N SER A 44 -9.23 15.99 2.90
CA SER A 44 -8.35 17.04 3.43
C SER A 44 -6.90 16.55 3.64
N PRO A 45 -5.87 17.26 3.13
CA PRO A 45 -4.47 16.92 3.32
C PRO A 45 -4.13 16.56 4.77
N GLY A 46 -3.36 15.48 4.97
CA GLY A 46 -2.84 15.08 6.28
C GLY A 46 -3.75 14.19 7.13
N LYS A 47 -5.02 13.97 6.74
CA LYS A 47 -5.95 13.07 7.44
C LYS A 47 -6.11 11.68 6.83
N TYR A 48 -5.55 11.45 5.65
CA TYR A 48 -5.71 10.20 4.92
C TYR A 48 -4.35 9.61 4.53
N ASP A 49 -4.36 8.32 4.23
CA ASP A 49 -3.26 7.57 3.64
C ASP A 49 -3.72 6.93 2.33
N ILE A 50 -2.78 6.77 1.39
CA ILE A 50 -3.03 6.05 0.14
C ILE A 50 -3.00 4.55 0.46
N HIS A 51 -4.05 3.84 0.09
CA HIS A 51 -4.21 2.42 0.31
C HIS A 51 -4.46 1.70 -1.01
N HIS A 52 -3.90 0.50 -1.18
CA HIS A 52 -4.20 -0.36 -2.32
C HIS A 52 -5.58 -1.01 -2.17
N ILE A 53 -6.44 -0.92 -3.19
CA ILE A 53 -7.75 -1.60 -3.19
C ILE A 53 -7.51 -3.11 -3.11
N LEU A 54 -6.73 -3.67 -4.05
CA LEU A 54 -6.14 -5.00 -3.97
C LEU A 54 -4.66 -4.87 -3.58
N PRO A 55 -4.19 -5.47 -2.48
CA PRO A 55 -2.79 -5.36 -2.06
C PRO A 55 -1.85 -6.10 -3.01
N LEU A 56 -0.61 -5.63 -3.10
CA LEU A 56 0.44 -6.25 -3.91
C LEU A 56 0.65 -7.74 -3.61
N SER A 57 0.54 -8.14 -2.34
CA SER A 57 0.68 -9.55 -1.91
C SER A 57 -0.43 -10.47 -2.44
N LYS A 58 -1.51 -9.90 -2.98
CA LYS A 58 -2.65 -10.60 -3.57
C LYS A 58 -2.81 -10.27 -5.07
N GLY A 59 -1.76 -9.75 -5.71
CA GLY A 59 -1.73 -9.47 -7.15
C GLY A 59 -2.19 -8.06 -7.56
N GLY A 60 -2.33 -7.14 -6.60
CA GLY A 60 -2.55 -5.73 -6.92
C GLY A 60 -1.33 -5.05 -7.54
N THR A 61 -1.57 -3.88 -8.14
CA THR A 61 -0.54 -3.04 -8.79
C THR A 61 -0.45 -1.67 -8.11
N ASN A 62 0.53 -0.85 -8.50
CA ASN A 62 0.63 0.56 -8.06
C ASN A 62 -0.15 1.52 -9.00
N ASP A 63 -0.97 0.98 -9.90
CA ASP A 63 -1.79 1.77 -10.80
C ASP A 63 -2.82 2.59 -9.99
N TYR A 64 -3.07 3.82 -10.42
CA TYR A 64 -3.89 4.77 -9.66
C TYR A 64 -5.35 4.33 -9.51
N ASP A 65 -5.87 3.49 -10.40
CA ASP A 65 -7.19 2.87 -10.28
C ASP A 65 -7.26 1.78 -9.20
N ASN A 66 -6.12 1.21 -8.81
CA ASN A 66 -5.99 0.30 -7.67
C ASN A 66 -5.63 1.03 -6.35
N LEU A 67 -5.68 2.37 -6.31
CA LEU A 67 -5.37 3.15 -5.12
C LEU A 67 -6.58 3.95 -4.65
N ILE A 68 -6.72 4.09 -3.34
CA ILE A 68 -7.81 4.84 -2.69
C ILE A 68 -7.29 5.64 -1.49
N PRO A 69 -7.66 6.93 -1.32
CA PRO A 69 -7.37 7.66 -0.10
C PRO A 69 -8.34 7.22 0.99
N LEU A 70 -7.82 6.72 2.11
CA LEU A 70 -8.60 6.30 3.27
C LEU A 70 -8.21 7.12 4.49
N GLU A 71 -9.19 7.46 5.33
CA GLU A 71 -8.91 8.17 6.57
C GLU A 71 -7.95 7.36 7.46
N ARG A 72 -6.89 8.03 7.90
CA ARG A 72 -5.84 7.46 8.75
C ARG A 72 -6.44 7.10 10.10
N GLY A 73 -6.07 5.93 10.63
CA GLY A 73 -6.51 5.51 11.97
C GLY A 73 -7.85 4.79 11.99
N SER A 74 -8.80 5.18 11.12
CA SER A 74 -10.13 4.56 10.99
C SER A 74 -10.15 3.57 9.83
N GLN A 75 -10.55 4.03 8.64
CA GLN A 75 -10.76 3.24 7.43
C GLN A 75 -9.49 2.51 7.01
N HIS A 76 -8.37 3.22 6.94
CA HIS A 76 -7.10 2.62 6.50
C HIS A 76 -6.73 1.39 7.35
N ASN A 77 -6.82 1.50 8.68
CA ASN A 77 -6.53 0.41 9.58
C ASN A 77 -7.53 -0.75 9.46
N GLN A 78 -8.81 -0.44 9.25
CA GLN A 78 -9.84 -1.44 9.06
C GLN A 78 -9.57 -2.30 7.83
N PHE A 79 -9.32 -1.68 6.67
CA PHE A 79 -9.07 -2.41 5.42
C PHE A 79 -7.72 -3.14 5.43
N THR A 80 -6.68 -2.55 6.02
CA THR A 80 -5.40 -3.25 6.23
C THR A 80 -5.60 -4.54 7.03
N LYS A 81 -6.35 -4.48 8.15
CA LYS A 81 -6.63 -5.67 8.97
C LYS A 81 -7.48 -6.70 8.25
N TRP A 82 -8.46 -6.26 7.47
CA TRP A 82 -9.29 -7.16 6.68
C TRP A 82 -8.46 -7.95 5.67
N TRP A 83 -7.57 -7.27 4.91
CA TRP A 83 -6.68 -7.94 3.96
C TRP A 83 -5.71 -8.92 4.61
N LEU A 84 -5.24 -8.64 5.83
CA LEU A 84 -4.42 -9.59 6.60
C LEU A 84 -5.18 -10.88 6.95
N SER A 85 -6.51 -10.81 7.11
CA SER A 85 -7.36 -11.97 7.37
C SER A 85 -7.90 -12.65 6.11
N TYR A 86 -7.70 -12.05 4.93
CA TYR A 86 -8.28 -12.55 3.69
C TYR A 86 -7.53 -13.80 3.18
N PRO A 87 -8.24 -14.93 2.94
CA PRO A 87 -7.64 -16.20 2.51
C PRO A 87 -6.72 -16.08 1.29
#